data_AF-A0A816CI97-F1
#
_entry.id   AF-A0A816CI97-F1
#
_cell.length_a   1.000
_cell.length_b   1.000
_cell.length_c   1.000
_cell.angle_alpha   90.00
_cell.angle_beta   90.00
_cell.angle_gamma   90.00
#
_symmetry.space_group_name_H-M   'P 1'
#
loop_
_entity.id
_entity.type
_entity.pdbx_description
1 polymer ?
#
loop_
_entity_poly.entity_id
_entity_poly.type
_entity_poly.pdbx_seq_one_letter_code
_entity_poly.pdbx_strand_id
1 'polypeptide(L)'
;MALIISMKGFNATSAGSLLFYTLNSDKTVLAANPIQMTPTGGILPFSMTLVGMNGLLITDPGAAGVLTMTYSSANGTISNSMLTPVNTTLASALCWSTYSPNLGNYYAIGAGTVTIVELTLNLTSTSNPVQIIQYYQLPNNTGALEATVVSLAGTDYLYVIGTTAHVITGYQLKAAGQAMANGMVTSQLGDTTSIPKLAGIAAFVNTKSSKSLATSVFVSTKMVIVLFIVSLFML
;
A
#
# COMPACT_ATOMS: atom_id res chain seq x y z
N MET A 1 -11.38 13.36 11.03
CA MET A 1 -11.42 12.04 10.39
C MET A 1 -11.89 12.24 8.97
N ALA A 2 -11.28 11.51 8.04
CA ALA A 2 -11.66 11.47 6.64
C ALA A 2 -11.54 10.04 6.13
N LEU A 3 -12.30 9.71 5.09
CA LEU A 3 -12.10 8.50 4.28
C LEU A 3 -11.54 8.93 2.93
N ILE A 4 -10.47 8.26 2.50
CA ILE A 4 -9.90 8.44 1.17
C ILE A 4 -10.05 7.14 0.41
N ILE A 5 -10.64 7.21 -0.78
CA ILE A 5 -10.87 6.07 -1.67
C ILE A 5 -10.10 6.29 -2.96
N SER A 6 -9.37 5.28 -3.42
CA SER A 6 -8.79 5.32 -4.76
C SER A 6 -9.80 4.86 -5.81
N MET A 7 -9.86 5.57 -6.94
CA MET A 7 -10.75 5.30 -8.06
C MET A 7 -9.93 5.10 -9.34
N LYS A 8 -10.21 4.02 -10.07
CA LYS A 8 -9.59 3.74 -11.38
C LYS A 8 -9.90 4.80 -12.45
N GLY A 9 -11.00 5.53 -12.27
CA GLY A 9 -11.55 6.49 -13.24
C GLY A 9 -13.07 6.31 -13.34
N PHE A 10 -13.79 7.35 -13.76
CA PHE A 10 -15.26 7.30 -13.89
C PHE A 10 -15.73 6.67 -15.20
N ASN A 11 -14.81 6.48 -16.16
CA ASN A 11 -15.05 5.79 -17.42
C ASN A 11 -13.72 5.14 -17.89
N ALA A 12 -13.79 4.39 -18.99
CA ALA A 12 -12.65 3.61 -19.50
C ALA A 12 -11.43 4.44 -19.92
N THR A 13 -11.58 5.75 -20.16
CA THR A 13 -10.53 6.62 -20.69
C THR A 13 -10.04 7.66 -19.69
N SER A 14 -10.73 7.84 -18.56
CA SER A 14 -10.35 8.81 -17.54
C SER A 14 -9.22 8.27 -16.68
N ALA A 15 -8.22 9.10 -16.41
CA ALA A 15 -7.25 8.82 -15.37
C ALA A 15 -7.95 8.60 -14.02
N GLY A 16 -7.32 7.79 -13.17
CA GLY A 16 -7.76 7.56 -11.82
C GLY A 16 -7.65 8.82 -10.96
N SER A 17 -8.38 8.80 -9.85
CA SER A 17 -8.42 9.89 -8.88
C SER A 17 -8.64 9.34 -7.48
N LEU A 18 -8.58 10.20 -6.47
CA LEU A 18 -8.94 9.87 -5.10
C LEU A 18 -10.21 10.62 -4.72
N LEU A 19 -11.07 9.99 -3.94
CA LEU A 19 -12.25 10.62 -3.35
C LEU A 19 -12.01 10.83 -1.86
N PHE A 20 -12.06 12.10 -1.44
CA PHE A 20 -11.92 12.53 -0.06
C PHE A 20 -13.30 12.80 0.55
N TYR A 21 -13.71 11.95 1.49
CA TYR A 21 -14.91 12.13 2.28
C TYR A 21 -14.56 12.73 3.63
N THR A 22 -15.09 13.92 3.90
CA THR A 22 -15.17 14.44 5.27
C THR A 22 -16.29 13.74 6.04
N LEU A 23 -16.37 14.00 7.34
CA LEU A 23 -17.59 13.74 8.07
C LEU A 23 -18.62 14.86 7.84
N ASN A 24 -19.90 14.54 8.00
CA ASN A 24 -20.96 15.54 8.10
C ASN A 24 -20.76 16.47 9.32
N SER A 25 -21.61 17.49 9.45
CA SER A 25 -21.46 18.53 10.48
C SER A 25 -21.49 17.99 11.92
N ASP A 26 -22.28 16.95 12.19
CA ASP A 26 -22.37 16.29 13.50
C ASP A 26 -21.27 15.23 13.75
N LYS A 27 -20.44 14.94 12.75
CA LYS A 27 -19.32 14.00 12.80
C LYS A 27 -19.70 12.53 13.01
N THR A 28 -20.93 12.14 12.70
CA THR A 28 -21.41 10.76 12.90
C THR A 28 -21.32 9.90 11.64
N VAL A 29 -21.41 10.49 10.46
CA VAL A 29 -21.36 9.79 9.16
C VAL A 29 -20.50 10.54 8.14
N LEU A 30 -20.16 9.87 7.04
CA LEU A 30 -19.47 10.51 5.92
C LEU A 30 -20.38 11.54 5.24
N ALA A 31 -19.81 12.66 4.80
CA ALA A 31 -20.51 13.64 3.99
C ALA A 31 -20.92 13.04 2.64
N ALA A 32 -22.09 13.42 2.11
CA ALA A 32 -22.65 12.84 0.89
C ALA A 32 -21.83 13.15 -0.37
N ASN A 33 -21.14 14.30 -0.38
CA ASN A 33 -20.40 14.79 -1.54
C ASN A 33 -18.89 14.71 -1.26
N PRO A 34 -18.17 13.74 -1.84
CA PRO A 34 -16.72 13.71 -1.71
C PRO A 34 -16.06 14.81 -2.53
N ILE A 35 -14.84 15.15 -2.14
CA ILE A 35 -13.95 16.02 -2.90
C ILE A 35 -13.05 15.13 -3.74
N GLN A 36 -13.07 15.31 -5.06
CA GLN A 36 -12.16 14.61 -5.95
C GLN A 36 -10.78 15.24 -5.90
N MET A 37 -9.77 14.42 -5.66
CA MET A 37 -8.36 14.77 -5.64
C MET A 37 -7.66 14.06 -6.80
N THR A 38 -6.96 14.81 -7.64
CA THR A 38 -6.18 14.25 -8.75
C THR A 38 -4.70 14.55 -8.53
N PRO A 39 -3.91 13.61 -8.01
CA PRO A 39 -2.47 13.81 -7.84
C PRO A 39 -1.79 14.08 -9.20
N THR A 40 -0.91 15.07 -9.24
CA THR A 40 -0.15 15.41 -10.45
C THR A 40 0.68 14.22 -10.93
N GLY A 41 0.52 13.85 -12.20
CA GLY A 41 1.23 12.73 -12.83
C GLY A 41 0.62 11.35 -12.56
N GLY A 42 -0.43 11.26 -11.74
CA GLY A 42 -1.13 10.00 -11.50
C GLY A 42 -1.96 9.56 -12.71
N ILE A 43 -1.98 8.26 -12.98
CA ILE A 43 -2.75 7.61 -14.04
C ILE A 43 -3.73 6.61 -13.45
N LEU A 44 -3.27 5.78 -12.52
CA LEU A 44 -4.07 4.76 -11.86
C LEU A 44 -3.67 4.67 -10.39
N PRO A 45 -3.98 5.67 -9.54
CA PRO A 45 -3.78 5.54 -8.10
C PRO A 45 -4.38 4.22 -7.59
N PHE A 46 -3.63 3.44 -6.81
CA PHE A 46 -4.08 2.11 -6.38
C PHE A 46 -3.98 1.95 -4.87
N SER A 47 -2.83 1.52 -4.34
CA SER A 47 -2.60 1.40 -2.91
C SER A 47 -2.31 2.75 -2.31
N MET A 48 -2.67 2.96 -1.05
CA MET A 48 -2.34 4.14 -0.28
C MET A 48 -1.78 3.74 1.08
N THR A 49 -0.63 4.29 1.43
CA THR A 49 -0.02 4.17 2.75
C THR A 49 0.11 5.56 3.36
N LEU A 50 -0.34 5.74 4.60
CA LEU A 50 -0.28 7.02 5.29
C LEU A 50 1.16 7.43 5.56
N VAL A 51 1.45 8.71 5.40
CA VAL A 51 2.73 9.35 5.70
C VAL A 51 2.46 10.47 6.70
N GLY A 52 2.69 10.21 7.98
CA GLY A 52 2.29 11.13 9.04
C GLY A 52 0.76 11.35 9.07
N MET A 53 0.33 12.57 9.41
CA MET A 53 -1.10 12.88 9.56
C MET A 53 -1.81 13.24 8.24
N ASN A 54 -1.09 13.88 7.32
CA ASN A 54 -1.66 14.58 6.16
C ASN A 54 -0.93 14.23 4.85
N GLY A 55 -0.19 13.12 4.83
CA GLY A 55 0.56 12.65 3.67
C GLY A 55 0.12 11.27 3.24
N LEU A 56 0.29 10.99 1.94
CA LEU A 56 0.10 9.66 1.36
C LEU A 56 1.29 9.32 0.47
N LEU A 57 1.69 8.06 0.57
CA LEU A 57 2.40 7.33 -0.48
C LEU A 57 1.35 6.52 -1.22
N ILE A 58 1.34 6.61 -2.54
CA ILE A 58 0.33 5.99 -3.38
C ILE A 58 1.07 5.22 -4.47
N THR A 59 0.76 3.94 -4.65
CA THR A 59 1.30 3.22 -5.79
C THR A 59 0.46 3.51 -7.03
N ASP A 60 1.12 3.64 -8.19
CA ASP A 60 0.46 3.91 -9.45
C ASP A 60 0.97 2.95 -10.53
N PRO A 61 0.30 1.80 -10.74
CA PRO A 61 0.69 0.85 -11.78
C PRO A 61 0.55 1.43 -13.19
N GLY A 62 -0.34 2.40 -13.42
CA GLY A 62 -0.55 3.03 -14.72
C GLY A 62 0.55 4.03 -15.08
N ALA A 63 1.09 4.73 -14.08
CA ALA A 63 2.21 5.65 -14.21
C ALA A 63 3.57 4.98 -13.97
N ALA A 64 3.57 3.69 -13.63
CA ALA A 64 4.75 2.88 -13.34
C ALA A 64 5.68 3.48 -12.26
N GLY A 65 5.08 3.90 -11.15
CA GLY A 65 5.82 4.52 -10.06
C GLY A 65 5.01 4.65 -8.78
N VAL A 66 5.45 5.56 -7.93
CA VAL A 66 4.75 5.95 -6.71
C VAL A 66 4.48 7.46 -6.72
N LEU A 67 3.29 7.85 -6.30
CA LEU A 67 2.96 9.23 -6.01
C LEU A 67 3.16 9.51 -4.52
N THR A 68 3.70 10.67 -4.22
CA THR A 68 3.58 11.25 -2.88
C THR A 68 2.61 12.41 -2.96
N MET A 69 1.80 12.60 -1.93
CA MET A 69 0.97 13.79 -1.81
C MET A 69 0.80 14.23 -0.38
N THR A 70 0.61 15.53 -0.20
CA THR A 70 0.12 16.13 1.04
C THR A 70 -1.22 16.79 0.77
N TYR A 71 -2.13 16.69 1.74
CA TYR A 71 -3.48 17.21 1.61
C TYR A 71 -3.94 17.89 2.89
N SER A 72 -4.88 18.82 2.76
CA SER A 72 -5.56 19.41 3.90
C SER A 72 -6.66 18.47 4.39
N SER A 73 -6.53 17.98 5.62
CA SER A 73 -7.56 17.14 6.24
C SER A 73 -8.88 17.87 6.50
N ALA A 74 -8.91 19.21 6.40
CA ALA A 74 -10.10 20.02 6.61
C ALA A 74 -11.02 20.04 5.37
N ASN A 75 -10.44 20.01 4.17
CA ASN A 75 -11.16 20.25 2.92
C ASN A 75 -10.63 19.44 1.73
N GLY A 76 -9.82 18.40 1.94
CA GLY A 76 -9.37 17.50 0.88
C GLY A 76 -8.58 18.18 -0.25
N THR A 77 -8.03 19.38 -0.03
CA THR A 77 -7.26 20.06 -1.07
C THR A 77 -5.83 19.54 -1.08
N ILE A 78 -5.30 19.19 -2.25
CA ILE A 78 -3.89 18.79 -2.42
C ILE A 78 -3.01 20.04 -2.32
N SER A 79 -2.03 20.01 -1.41
CA SER A 79 -1.03 21.08 -1.27
C SER A 79 0.26 20.80 -2.04
N ASN A 80 0.63 19.52 -2.17
CA ASN A 80 1.76 19.08 -2.96
C ASN A 80 1.49 17.66 -3.46
N SER A 81 1.87 17.34 -4.69
CA SER A 81 1.86 15.98 -5.20
C SER A 81 2.94 15.78 -6.25
N MET A 82 3.62 14.64 -6.21
CA MET A 82 4.68 14.30 -7.15
C MET A 82 4.68 12.81 -7.47
N LEU A 83 4.78 12.49 -8.77
CA LEU A 83 5.12 11.16 -9.25
C LEU A 83 6.64 10.96 -9.21
N THR A 84 7.08 9.89 -8.57
CA THR A 84 8.43 9.36 -8.69
C THR A 84 8.39 8.07 -9.50
N PRO A 85 8.97 8.04 -10.71
CA PRO A 85 9.12 6.82 -11.48
C PRO A 85 9.94 5.79 -10.72
N VAL A 86 9.53 4.53 -10.80
CA VAL A 86 10.32 3.40 -10.31
C VAL A 86 10.84 2.61 -11.51
N ASN A 87 11.98 1.93 -11.37
CA ASN A 87 12.53 1.17 -12.49
C ASN A 87 11.56 0.06 -12.92
N THR A 88 10.93 0.26 -14.08
CA THR A 88 9.88 -0.60 -14.61
C THR A 88 10.38 -1.95 -15.12
N THR A 89 11.69 -2.07 -15.40
CA THR A 89 12.30 -3.36 -15.74
C THR A 89 12.43 -4.27 -14.53
N LEU A 90 12.43 -3.69 -13.32
CA LEU A 90 12.51 -4.43 -12.06
C LEU A 90 11.15 -4.53 -11.37
N ALA A 91 10.35 -3.47 -11.38
CA ALA A 91 9.09 -3.38 -10.65
C ALA A 91 8.01 -2.70 -11.50
N SER A 92 7.43 -3.44 -12.44
CA SER A 92 6.24 -3.00 -13.19
C SER A 92 4.97 -3.12 -12.34
N ALA A 93 3.92 -2.41 -12.73
CA ALA A 93 2.58 -2.52 -12.12
C ALA A 93 2.59 -2.47 -10.58
N LEU A 94 3.27 -1.48 -9.98
CA LEU A 94 3.29 -1.26 -8.53
C LEU A 94 1.87 -1.09 -7.99
N CYS A 95 1.35 -2.10 -7.31
CA CYS A 95 -0.05 -2.14 -6.87
C CYS A 95 -0.18 -2.04 -5.36
N TRP A 96 0.79 -2.47 -4.56
CA TRP A 96 0.65 -2.44 -3.10
C TRP A 96 1.80 -1.76 -2.41
N SER A 97 1.48 -1.12 -1.29
CA SER A 97 2.44 -0.46 -0.42
C SER A 97 2.13 -0.70 1.05
N THR A 98 3.17 -0.77 1.87
CA THR A 98 3.09 -0.92 3.33
C THR A 98 4.22 -0.13 4.01
N TYR A 99 4.11 0.07 5.33
CA TYR A 99 5.03 0.90 6.12
C TYR A 99 5.61 0.10 7.29
N SER A 100 6.92 0.24 7.51
CA SER A 100 7.63 -0.26 8.69
C SER A 100 7.72 0.86 9.73
N PRO A 101 6.95 0.80 10.83
CA PRO A 101 7.02 1.82 11.87
C PRO A 101 8.35 1.85 12.62
N ASN A 102 9.07 0.72 12.70
CA ASN A 102 10.35 0.69 13.42
C ASN A 102 11.51 1.21 12.56
N LEU A 103 11.46 1.07 11.22
CA LEU A 103 12.51 1.57 10.34
C LEU A 103 12.18 2.93 9.71
N GLY A 104 10.91 3.33 9.67
CA GLY A 104 10.49 4.55 8.98
C GLY A 104 10.47 4.42 7.45
N ASN A 105 10.61 3.20 6.92
CA ASN A 105 10.65 2.91 5.49
C ASN A 105 9.31 2.37 4.99
N TYR A 106 9.11 2.49 3.68
CA TYR A 106 7.97 1.98 2.97
C TYR A 106 8.43 0.88 2.02
N TYR A 107 7.53 -0.05 1.74
CA TYR A 107 7.76 -1.16 0.83
C TYR A 107 6.64 -1.19 -0.18
N ALA A 108 6.97 -1.31 -1.45
CA ALA A 108 6.01 -1.46 -2.53
C ALA A 108 6.28 -2.73 -3.34
N ILE A 109 5.23 -3.34 -3.88
CA ILE A 109 5.34 -4.50 -4.77
C ILE A 109 4.47 -4.29 -6.01
N GLY A 110 4.92 -4.89 -7.11
CA GLY A 110 4.15 -4.98 -8.34
C GLY A 110 3.32 -6.25 -8.39
N ALA A 111 2.05 -6.16 -8.80
CA ALA A 111 1.21 -7.34 -8.97
C ALA A 111 1.78 -8.27 -10.05
N GLY A 112 1.94 -9.55 -9.74
CA GLY A 112 2.54 -10.56 -10.62
C GLY A 112 4.07 -10.46 -10.76
N THR A 113 4.71 -9.51 -10.08
CA THR A 113 6.17 -9.34 -10.15
C THR A 113 6.91 -10.18 -9.11
N VAL A 114 8.24 -10.10 -9.14
CA VAL A 114 9.13 -10.79 -8.20
C VAL A 114 10.04 -9.79 -7.46
N THR A 115 9.60 -8.54 -7.34
CA THR A 115 10.44 -7.46 -6.80
C THR A 115 9.70 -6.71 -5.71
N ILE A 116 10.38 -6.52 -4.58
CA ILE A 116 10.00 -5.57 -3.53
C ILE A 116 10.87 -4.33 -3.71
N VAL A 117 10.24 -3.15 -3.63
CA VAL A 117 10.90 -1.85 -3.66
C VAL A 117 10.86 -1.27 -2.26
N GLU A 118 12.01 -1.08 -1.62
CA GLU A 118 12.10 -0.32 -0.39
C GLU A 118 12.42 1.14 -0.68
N LEU A 119 11.70 2.03 -0.02
CA LEU A 119 11.80 3.46 -0.21
C LEU A 119 11.65 4.22 1.11
N THR A 120 12.28 5.39 1.17
CA THR A 120 12.11 6.36 2.24
C THR A 120 11.57 7.66 1.68
N LEU A 121 10.91 8.43 2.54
CA LEU A 121 10.18 9.63 2.14
C LEU A 121 10.71 10.86 2.85
N ASN A 122 10.84 11.95 2.10
CA ASN A 122 11.08 13.27 2.60
C ASN A 122 10.02 14.25 2.05
N LEU A 123 8.88 14.34 2.73
CA LEU A 123 7.78 15.19 2.28
C LEU A 123 8.06 16.70 2.37
N THR A 124 9.16 17.13 3.00
CA THR A 124 9.57 18.55 2.93
C THR A 124 10.32 18.87 1.64
N SER A 125 10.78 17.85 0.91
CA SER A 125 11.40 18.01 -0.41
C SER A 125 10.32 18.18 -1.47
N THR A 126 10.34 19.33 -2.14
CA THR A 126 9.41 19.63 -3.25
C THR A 126 9.92 19.15 -4.60
N SER A 127 11.16 18.65 -4.69
CA SER A 127 11.79 18.19 -5.93
C SER A 127 12.09 16.70 -5.94
N ASN A 128 12.31 16.10 -4.76
CA ASN A 128 12.61 14.68 -4.65
C ASN A 128 12.12 14.12 -3.29
N PRO A 129 10.81 13.87 -3.15
CA PRO A 129 10.21 13.40 -1.91
C PRO A 129 10.37 11.90 -1.68
N VAL A 130 10.86 11.13 -2.66
CA VAL A 130 11.01 9.68 -2.59
C VAL A 130 12.45 9.30 -2.90
N GLN A 131 13.08 8.52 -2.03
CA GLN A 131 14.35 7.89 -2.30
C GLN A 131 14.18 6.38 -2.29
N ILE A 132 14.60 5.72 -3.37
CA ILE A 132 14.66 4.26 -3.43
C ILE A 132 15.91 3.81 -2.67
N ILE A 133 15.72 2.95 -1.67
CA ILE A 133 16.80 2.42 -0.84
C ILE A 133 17.36 1.15 -1.48
N GLN A 134 16.47 0.21 -1.82
CA GLN A 134 16.88 -1.11 -2.30
C GLN A 134 15.75 -1.80 -3.08
N TYR A 135 16.14 -2.66 -4.01
CA TYR A 135 15.26 -3.65 -4.62
C TYR A 135 15.59 -5.04 -4.05
N TYR A 136 14.58 -5.75 -3.58
CA TYR A 136 14.73 -7.13 -3.12
C TYR A 136 14.04 -8.08 -4.07
N GLN A 137 14.76 -9.12 -4.46
CA GLN A 137 14.24 -10.17 -5.29
C GLN A 137 13.47 -11.18 -4.43
N LEU A 138 12.21 -11.40 -4.76
CA LEU A 138 11.43 -12.53 -4.31
C LEU A 138 11.91 -13.80 -5.02
N PRO A 139 11.66 -14.99 -4.46
CA PRO A 139 11.90 -16.24 -5.18
C PRO A 139 11.26 -16.23 -6.57
N ASN A 140 11.92 -16.87 -7.54
CA ASN A 140 11.38 -16.99 -8.89
C ASN A 140 9.97 -17.60 -8.86
N ASN A 141 9.12 -17.16 -9.79
CA ASN A 141 7.71 -17.58 -9.89
C ASN A 141 6.85 -17.25 -8.65
N THR A 142 7.28 -16.34 -7.76
CA THR A 142 6.42 -15.93 -6.63
C THR A 142 5.11 -15.31 -7.14
N GLY A 143 5.20 -14.35 -8.06
CA GLY A 143 4.03 -13.59 -8.53
C GLY A 143 3.38 -12.82 -7.38
N ALA A 144 4.06 -11.78 -6.90
CA ALA A 144 3.63 -11.00 -5.74
C ALA A 144 2.22 -10.46 -5.96
N LEU A 145 1.33 -10.70 -5.02
CA LEU A 145 -0.04 -10.20 -5.05
C LEU A 145 -0.30 -9.18 -3.98
N GLU A 146 0.25 -9.32 -2.76
CA GLU A 146 0.00 -8.39 -1.65
C GLU A 146 1.20 -8.40 -0.70
N ALA A 147 1.46 -7.28 -0.03
CA ALA A 147 2.50 -7.17 0.96
C ALA A 147 2.02 -6.39 2.19
N THR A 148 2.45 -6.81 3.37
CA THR A 148 2.13 -6.13 4.63
C THR A 148 3.28 -6.24 5.62
N VAL A 149 3.43 -5.23 6.46
CA VAL A 149 4.43 -5.21 7.53
C VAL A 149 3.75 -5.44 8.87
N VAL A 150 4.35 -6.30 9.68
CA VAL A 150 3.90 -6.60 11.04
C VAL A 150 5.03 -6.34 12.01
N SER A 151 4.75 -5.58 13.06
CA SER A 151 5.67 -5.35 14.17
C SER A 151 5.43 -6.37 15.28
N LEU A 152 6.43 -7.20 15.58
CA LEU A 152 6.41 -8.18 16.66
C LEU A 152 7.58 -7.91 17.62
N ALA A 153 7.26 -7.59 18.88
CA ALA A 153 8.25 -7.34 19.93
C ALA A 153 9.37 -6.35 19.52
N GLY A 154 9.02 -5.27 18.82
CA GLY A 154 9.97 -4.24 18.37
C GLY A 154 10.76 -4.59 17.11
N THR A 155 10.48 -5.72 16.47
CA THR A 155 11.03 -6.09 15.17
C THR A 155 9.95 -6.06 14.11
N ASP A 156 10.23 -5.46 12.96
CA ASP A 156 9.32 -5.48 11.82
C ASP A 156 9.60 -6.65 10.89
N TYR A 157 8.53 -7.21 10.34
CA TYR A 157 8.55 -8.28 9.38
C TYR A 157 7.67 -7.92 8.18
N LEU A 158 8.22 -8.00 6.98
CA LEU A 158 7.48 -7.88 5.73
C LEU A 158 7.02 -9.27 5.28
N TYR A 159 5.72 -9.44 5.09
CA TYR A 159 5.13 -10.64 4.49
C TYR A 159 4.61 -10.31 3.11
N VAL A 160 4.91 -11.18 2.14
CA VAL A 160 4.46 -11.06 0.75
C VAL A 160 3.71 -12.33 0.36
N ILE A 161 2.48 -12.18 -0.11
CA ILE A 161 1.70 -13.26 -0.70
C ILE A 161 2.08 -13.37 -2.18
N GLY A 162 2.49 -14.56 -2.60
CA GLY A 162 2.73 -14.92 -3.99
C GLY A 162 1.63 -15.82 -4.52
N THR A 163 0.94 -15.39 -5.57
CA THR A 163 -0.15 -16.17 -6.19
C THR A 163 0.35 -17.26 -7.10
N THR A 164 1.42 -17.02 -7.86
CA THR A 164 1.92 -18.00 -8.84
C THR A 164 2.54 -19.22 -8.15
N ALA A 165 3.30 -19.00 -7.08
CA ALA A 165 3.89 -20.08 -6.30
C ALA A 165 3.02 -20.57 -5.14
N HIS A 166 1.88 -19.91 -4.88
CA HIS A 166 0.99 -20.16 -3.73
C HIS A 166 1.75 -20.13 -2.40
N VAL A 167 2.52 -19.07 -2.16
CA VAL A 167 3.37 -18.94 -0.97
C VAL A 167 3.09 -17.67 -0.20
N ILE A 168 3.38 -17.70 1.09
CA ILE A 168 3.70 -16.50 1.86
C ILE A 168 5.20 -16.50 2.08
N THR A 169 5.89 -15.45 1.63
CA THR A 169 7.32 -15.25 1.90
C THR A 169 7.49 -14.15 2.94
N GLY A 170 8.28 -14.42 3.97
CA GLY A 170 8.56 -13.48 5.03
C GLY A 170 9.98 -12.92 4.99
N TYR A 171 10.14 -11.66 5.37
CA TYR A 171 11.42 -10.99 5.51
C TYR A 171 11.49 -10.28 6.86
N GLN A 172 12.58 -10.50 7.61
CA GLN A 172 12.89 -9.69 8.79
C GLN A 172 13.48 -8.35 8.34
N LEU A 173 12.98 -7.26 8.89
CA LEU A 173 13.41 -5.90 8.59
C LEU A 173 14.30 -5.37 9.72
N LYS A 174 15.62 -5.57 9.61
CA LYS A 174 16.58 -5.17 10.66
C LYS A 174 17.04 -3.73 10.54
N ALA A 175 17.26 -3.27 9.31
CA ALA A 175 17.71 -1.93 8.98
C ALA A 175 17.34 -1.61 7.52
N ALA A 176 17.38 -0.33 7.17
CA ALA A 176 17.21 0.11 5.78
C ALA A 176 18.19 -0.61 4.85
N GLY A 177 17.70 -1.17 3.74
CA GLY A 177 18.54 -1.88 2.77
C GLY A 177 18.98 -3.28 3.20
N GLN A 178 18.46 -3.81 4.32
CA GLN A 178 18.87 -5.08 4.91
C GLN A 178 17.70 -6.03 5.21
N ALA A 179 16.67 -6.06 4.36
CA ALA A 179 15.61 -7.07 4.49
C ALA A 179 16.18 -8.48 4.24
N MET A 180 15.95 -9.40 5.18
CA MET A 180 16.49 -10.76 5.12
C MET A 180 15.37 -11.80 5.18
N ALA A 181 15.36 -12.75 4.25
CA ALA A 181 14.45 -13.91 4.30
C ALA A 181 14.87 -14.96 5.36
N ASN A 182 16.03 -14.79 6.01
CA ASN A 182 16.66 -15.85 6.78
C ASN A 182 15.87 -16.20 8.06
N GLY A 183 15.40 -17.45 8.15
CA GLY A 183 14.61 -17.95 9.27
C GLY A 183 13.10 -17.70 9.20
N MET A 184 12.61 -17.08 8.11
CA MET A 184 11.17 -16.91 7.86
C MET A 184 10.63 -18.10 7.08
N VAL A 185 9.44 -18.57 7.46
CA VAL A 185 8.80 -19.73 6.81
C VAL A 185 8.17 -19.29 5.49
N THR A 186 8.58 -19.93 4.39
CA THR A 186 7.78 -19.94 3.16
C THR A 186 6.69 -20.99 3.33
N SER A 187 5.47 -20.55 3.60
CA SER A 187 4.34 -21.45 3.79
C SER A 187 3.56 -21.60 2.50
N GLN A 188 3.28 -22.84 2.09
CA GLN A 188 2.37 -23.14 0.99
C GLN A 188 0.93 -22.82 1.40
N LEU A 189 0.22 -22.09 0.55
CA LEU A 189 -1.18 -21.72 0.70
C LEU A 189 -2.08 -22.79 0.08
N GLY A 190 -2.15 -23.96 0.72
CA GLY A 190 -3.06 -25.05 0.33
C GLY A 190 -2.54 -25.94 -0.81
N ASP A 191 -3.46 -26.69 -1.42
CA ASP A 191 -3.18 -27.65 -2.50
C ASP A 191 -2.94 -26.92 -3.83
N THR A 192 -1.79 -27.20 -4.45
CA THR A 192 -1.33 -26.60 -5.72
C THR A 192 -2.10 -27.10 -6.95
N THR A 193 -2.97 -28.10 -6.80
CA THR A 193 -3.76 -28.69 -7.91
C THR A 193 -5.06 -27.97 -8.21
N SER A 194 -5.57 -27.15 -7.28
CA SER A 194 -6.68 -26.22 -7.52
C SER A 194 -6.14 -24.81 -7.59
N ILE A 195 -6.39 -24.06 -8.67
CA ILE A 195 -6.01 -22.64 -8.76
C ILE A 195 -6.66 -21.91 -7.58
N PRO A 196 -5.90 -21.52 -6.53
CA PRO A 196 -6.45 -20.77 -5.44
C PRO A 196 -6.87 -19.42 -6.01
N LYS A 197 -8.16 -19.12 -5.92
CA LYS A 197 -8.70 -17.79 -6.23
C LYS A 197 -8.32 -16.83 -5.09
N LEU A 198 -7.02 -16.63 -4.87
CA LEU A 198 -6.50 -15.68 -3.90
C LEU A 198 -6.89 -14.28 -4.39
N ALA A 199 -7.90 -13.71 -3.73
CA ALA A 199 -8.14 -12.27 -3.77
C ALA A 199 -7.27 -11.66 -2.67
N GLY A 200 -6.42 -10.69 -3.02
CA GLY A 200 -5.56 -10.04 -2.05
C GLY A 200 -6.40 -9.16 -1.13
N ILE A 201 -6.46 -9.52 0.15
CA ILE A 201 -6.59 -8.67 1.35
C ILE A 201 -6.19 -9.59 2.53
N ALA A 202 -4.97 -9.42 3.05
CA ALA A 202 -4.45 -10.15 4.19
C ALA A 202 -4.53 -9.30 5.46
N ALA A 203 -5.05 -9.90 6.53
CA ALA A 203 -5.15 -9.25 7.84
C ALA A 203 -4.43 -10.08 8.90
N PHE A 204 -3.65 -9.40 9.75
CA PHE A 204 -3.10 -10.02 10.95
C PHE A 204 -4.04 -9.75 12.13
N VAL A 205 -4.46 -10.83 12.80
CA VAL A 205 -5.37 -10.78 13.95
C VAL A 205 -4.61 -11.22 15.19
N ASN A 206 -4.62 -10.39 16.24
CA ASN A 206 -4.07 -10.76 17.53
C ASN A 206 -5.05 -11.67 18.28
N THR A 207 -4.68 -12.93 18.49
CA THR A 207 -5.54 -13.94 19.11
C THR A 207 -5.48 -13.97 20.64
N LYS A 208 -4.58 -13.19 21.27
CA LYS A 208 -4.36 -13.22 22.73
C LYS A 208 -5.19 -12.21 23.54
N SER A 209 -6.11 -11.48 22.92
CA SER A 209 -7.07 -10.67 23.68
C SER A 209 -8.48 -10.81 23.09
N SER A 210 -9.47 -11.13 23.92
CA SER A 210 -10.89 -11.11 23.60
C SER A 210 -11.44 -9.70 23.30
N LYS A 211 -10.57 -8.71 23.10
CA LYS A 211 -10.91 -7.41 22.52
C LYS A 211 -10.45 -7.42 21.06
N SER A 212 -11.41 -7.55 20.15
CA SER A 212 -11.17 -7.54 18.72
C SER A 212 -10.41 -6.30 18.28
N LEU A 213 -9.25 -6.49 17.65
CA LEU A 213 -8.78 -5.57 16.61
C LEU A 213 -8.66 -6.36 15.32
N ALA A 214 -9.63 -6.14 14.44
CA ALA A 214 -9.50 -6.46 13.03
C ALA A 214 -8.54 -5.43 12.42
N THR A 215 -7.28 -5.81 12.22
CA THR A 215 -6.29 -5.00 11.52
C THR A 215 -6.17 -5.45 10.07
N SER A 216 -7.13 -4.98 9.28
CA SER A 216 -6.91 -4.40 7.95
C SER A 216 -7.83 -3.18 7.78
N VAL A 217 -7.84 -2.34 8.82
CA VAL A 217 -8.22 -0.93 8.80
C VAL A 217 -7.30 -0.29 9.85
N PHE A 218 -6.47 0.68 9.46
CA PHE A 218 -5.61 1.41 10.39
C PHE A 218 -6.48 2.14 11.43
N VAL A 219 -6.56 1.62 12.65
CA VAL A 219 -7.15 2.32 13.80
C VAL A 219 -5.99 2.83 14.67
N SER A 220 -5.58 4.06 14.40
CA SER A 220 -4.80 4.89 15.33
C SER A 220 -5.71 5.99 15.86
N THR A 221 -5.48 6.43 17.10
CA THR A 221 -6.35 7.31 17.94
C THR A 221 -6.63 8.71 17.36
N LYS A 222 -6.21 8.98 16.12
CA LYS A 222 -6.73 10.02 15.24
C LYS A 222 -6.98 9.38 13.86
N MET A 223 -8.16 8.79 13.68
CA MET A 223 -8.49 7.92 12.55
C MET A 223 -8.56 8.66 11.20
N VAL A 224 -7.84 8.11 10.22
CA VAL A 224 -8.13 8.17 8.78
C VAL A 224 -8.38 6.72 8.37
N ILE A 225 -9.58 6.43 7.87
CA ILE A 225 -9.93 5.10 7.37
C ILE A 225 -9.58 5.08 5.88
N VAL A 226 -8.80 4.09 5.44
CA VAL A 226 -8.56 3.83 4.01
C VAL A 226 -9.27 2.53 3.68
N LEU A 227 -10.25 2.58 2.77
CA LEU A 227 -11.04 1.42 2.34
C LEU A 227 -10.71 1.09 0.89
N PHE A 228 -10.30 -0.15 0.63
CA PHE A 228 -10.13 -0.68 -0.72
C PHE A 228 -11.39 -1.40 -1.16
N ILE A 229 -11.99 -0.97 -2.28
CA ILE A 229 -13.00 -1.73 -2.99
C ILE A 229 -12.33 -2.26 -4.25
N VAL A 230 -11.87 -3.52 -4.21
CA VAL A 230 -11.34 -4.19 -5.40
C VAL A 230 -12.51 -4.82 -6.15
N SER A 231 -12.98 -4.17 -7.21
CA SER A 231 -13.81 -4.83 -8.21
C SER A 231 -12.91 -5.68 -9.09
N LEU A 232 -12.82 -6.97 -8.77
CA LEU A 232 -12.07 -7.96 -9.54
C LEU A 232 -12.79 -8.20 -10.88
N PHE A 233 -12.31 -7.57 -11.95
CA PHE A 233 -12.62 -8.01 -13.32
C PHE A 233 -11.33 -8.46 -13.98
N MET A 234 -11.40 -9.67 -14.54
CA MET A 234 -10.34 -10.34 -15.27
C MET A 234 -9.70 -9.39 -16.29
N LEU A 235 -8.37 -9.30 -16.24
CA LEU A 235 -7.55 -8.96 -17.41
C LEU A 235 -7.65 -10.10 -18.43
#